data_AF-X0ZTK2-F1
#
_entry.id   AF-X0ZTK2-F1
#
_cell.length_a   1.000
_cell.length_b   1.000
_cell.length_c   1.000
_cell.angle_alpha   90.00
_cell.angle_beta   90.00
_cell.angle_gamma   90.00
#
_symmetry.space_group_name_H-M   'P 1'
#
loop_
_entity.id
_entity.type
_entity.pdbx_description
1 polymer ?
#
loop_
_entity_poly.entity_id
_entity_poly.type
_entity_poly.pdbx_seq_one_letter_code
_entity_poly.pdbx_strand_id
1 'polypeptide(L)'
;RPEFALQPWQYVGYPLLAALPLLYGIVSARYIRLMHVDQLRRYQAQLMLRTMELEKMATHDELTQLYNRRYFYERFQEMLARIRTSKQSVALILLDIDGLKKINDEYGHTVGDIMIANLARVIDKHTRTSDVAARLGGD
;
A
#
# COMPACT_ATOMS: atom_id res chain seq x y z
N ARG A 1 -58.13 -5.98 55.39
CA ARG A 1 -57.39 -6.08 54.12
C ARG A 1 -56.44 -4.90 54.07
N PRO A 2 -55.18 -4.99 54.50
CA PRO A 2 -54.26 -3.88 54.33
C PRO A 2 -53.71 -3.89 52.91
N GLU A 3 -53.58 -2.69 52.37
CA GLU A 3 -53.20 -2.33 51.03
C GLU A 3 -51.69 -2.60 50.83
N PHE A 4 -51.33 -3.18 49.68
CA PHE A 4 -49.94 -3.28 49.22
C PHE A 4 -49.43 -1.89 48.76
N ALA A 5 -49.48 -0.89 49.62
CA ALA A 5 -48.89 0.42 49.34
C ALA A 5 -47.36 0.30 49.52
N LEU A 6 -46.62 0.57 48.44
CA LEU A 6 -45.16 0.56 48.46
C LEU A 6 -44.64 1.60 49.46
N GLN A 7 -43.58 1.27 50.19
CA GLN A 7 -42.94 2.21 51.10
C GLN A 7 -42.18 3.30 50.31
N PRO A 8 -42.07 4.54 50.80
CA PRO A 8 -41.49 5.67 50.05
C PRO A 8 -40.09 5.42 49.46
N TRP A 9 -39.24 4.65 50.14
CA TRP A 9 -37.91 4.30 49.65
C TRP A 9 -37.93 3.34 48.44
N GLN A 10 -38.99 2.55 48.27
CA GLN A 10 -39.13 1.61 47.15
C GLN A 10 -39.34 2.33 45.82
N TYR A 11 -40.05 3.47 45.83
CA TYR A 11 -40.22 4.31 44.64
C TYR A 11 -38.91 4.91 44.11
N VAL A 12 -37.88 5.03 44.96
CA VAL A 12 -36.57 5.56 44.58
C VAL A 12 -35.54 4.44 44.36
N GLY A 13 -35.60 3.38 45.15
CA GLY A 13 -34.65 2.27 45.10
C GLY A 13 -34.74 1.42 43.82
N TYR A 14 -35.95 1.07 43.38
CA TYR A 14 -36.12 0.24 42.18
C TYR A 14 -35.67 0.92 40.88
N PRO A 15 -35.98 2.21 40.63
CA PRO A 15 -35.43 2.91 39.46
C PRO A 15 -33.91 3.02 39.46
N LEU A 16 -33.28 3.25 40.63
CA LEU A 16 -31.82 3.30 40.74
C LEU A 16 -31.17 1.95 40.45
N LEU A 17 -31.73 0.86 40.99
CA LEU A 17 -31.28 -0.50 40.69
C LEU A 17 -31.45 -0.86 39.20
N ALA A 18 -32.54 -0.41 38.57
CA ALA A 18 -32.78 -0.61 37.14
C ALA A 18 -31.91 0.28 36.24
N ALA A 19 -31.44 1.43 36.71
CA ALA A 19 -30.58 2.34 35.94
C ALA A 19 -29.14 1.81 35.77
N LEU A 20 -28.62 1.05 36.73
CA LEU A 20 -27.27 0.49 36.68
C LEU A 20 -27.03 -0.47 35.49
N PRO A 21 -27.86 -1.49 35.21
CA PRO A 21 -27.67 -2.36 34.06
C PRO A 21 -27.86 -1.62 32.73
N LEU A 22 -28.75 -0.62 32.68
CA LEU A 22 -28.93 0.22 31.49
C LEU A 22 -27.66 1.05 31.19
N LEU A 23 -27.09 1.69 32.22
CA LEU A 23 -25.85 2.44 32.10
C LEU A 23 -24.69 1.53 31.68
N TYR A 24 -24.57 0.35 32.30
CA TYR A 24 -23.58 -0.65 31.92
C TYR A 24 -23.72 -1.09 30.46
N GLY A 25 -24.96 -1.30 29.98
CA GLY A 25 -25.24 -1.61 28.58
C GLY A 25 -24.78 -0.51 27.63
N ILE A 26 -25.05 0.76 27.95
CA ILE A 26 -24.63 1.90 27.12
C ILE A 26 -23.10 2.03 27.09
N VAL A 27 -22.44 1.92 28.24
CA VAL A 27 -20.97 2.02 28.34
C VAL A 27 -20.30 0.86 27.62
N SER A 28 -20.76 -0.38 27.82
CA SER A 28 -20.22 -1.56 27.15
C SER A 28 -20.46 -1.51 25.64
N ALA A 29 -21.63 -1.09 25.18
CA ALA A 29 -21.92 -0.90 23.75
C ALA A 29 -21.02 0.17 23.12
N ARG A 30 -20.76 1.29 23.82
CA ARG A 30 -19.81 2.31 23.38
C ARG A 30 -18.39 1.76 23.31
N TYR A 31 -17.96 1.00 24.32
CA TYR A 31 -16.64 0.37 24.34
C TYR A 31 -16.46 -0.59 23.17
N ILE A 32 -17.42 -1.50 22.93
CA ILE A 32 -17.40 -2.42 21.79
C ILE A 32 -17.35 -1.65 20.47
N ARG A 33 -18.13 -0.57 20.31
CA ARG A 33 -18.12 0.25 19.10
C ARG A 33 -16.75 0.89 18.85
N LEU A 34 -16.12 1.45 19.89
CA LEU A 34 -14.78 2.05 19.78
C LEU A 34 -13.74 1.01 19.36
N MET A 35 -13.78 -0.17 19.99
CA MET A 35 -12.90 -1.28 19.63
C MET A 35 -13.13 -1.77 18.19
N HIS A 36 -14.39 -1.84 17.75
CA HIS A 36 -14.73 -2.26 16.40
C HIS A 36 -14.25 -1.26 15.34
N VAL A 37 -14.41 0.05 15.60
CA VAL A 37 -13.87 1.10 14.72
C VAL A 37 -12.35 1.02 14.64
N ASP A 38 -11.66 0.74 15.75
CA ASP A 38 -10.20 0.56 15.75
C ASP A 38 -9.78 -0.68 14.95
N GLN A 39 -10.48 -1.80 15.12
CA GLN A 39 -10.24 -3.01 14.31
C GLN A 39 -10.43 -2.76 12.82
N LEU A 40 -11.51 -2.08 12.43
CA LEU A 40 -11.76 -1.72 11.03
C LEU A 40 -10.65 -0.85 10.45
N ARG A 41 -10.16 0.13 11.22
CA ARG A 41 -9.02 0.97 10.81
C ARG A 41 -7.76 0.17 10.61
N ARG A 42 -7.43 -0.76 11.53
CA ARG A 42 -6.27 -1.65 11.39
C ARG A 42 -6.39 -2.53 10.16
N TYR A 43 -7.57 -3.08 9.91
CA TYR A 43 -7.83 -3.91 8.75
C TYR A 43 -7.69 -3.12 7.44
N GLN A 44 -8.21 -1.89 7.39
CA GLN A 44 -8.03 -0.99 6.25
C GLN A 44 -6.55 -0.66 6.02
N ALA A 45 -5.79 -0.37 7.08
CA ALA A 45 -4.36 -0.12 6.96
C ALA A 45 -3.59 -1.34 6.44
N GLN A 46 -3.93 -2.54 6.91
CA GLN A 46 -3.34 -3.79 6.42
C GLN A 46 -3.67 -4.04 4.94
N LEU A 47 -4.94 -3.86 4.55
CA LEU A 47 -5.34 -3.97 3.15
C LEU A 47 -4.57 -2.98 2.27
N MET A 48 -4.44 -1.73 2.71
CA MET A 48 -3.71 -0.70 1.97
C MET A 48 -2.24 -1.05 1.79
N LEU A 49 -1.57 -1.55 2.83
CA LEU A 49 -0.18 -2.02 2.74
C LEU A 49 -0.05 -3.18 1.75
N ARG A 50 -0.95 -4.17 1.81
CA ARG A 50 -0.94 -5.30 0.87
C ARG A 50 -1.19 -4.87 -0.56
N THR A 51 -2.10 -3.93 -0.79
CA THR A 51 -2.34 -3.40 -2.14
C THR A 51 -1.11 -2.67 -2.66
N MET A 52 -0.43 -1.88 -1.82
CA MET A 52 0.81 -1.20 -2.22
C MET A 52 1.94 -2.19 -2.53
N GLU A 53 2.09 -3.26 -1.76
CA GLU A 53 3.05 -4.33 -2.04
C GLU A 53 2.76 -5.01 -3.37
N LEU A 54 1.51 -5.38 -3.61
CA LEU A 54 1.08 -6.03 -4.85
C LEU A 54 1.25 -5.10 -6.06
N GLU A 55 0.90 -3.82 -5.93
CA GLU A 55 1.13 -2.83 -6.97
C GLU A 55 2.62 -2.68 -7.26
N LYS A 56 3.47 -2.63 -6.24
CA LYS A 56 4.92 -2.55 -6.42
C LYS A 56 5.45 -3.78 -7.16
N MET A 57 5.08 -4.99 -6.74
CA MET A 57 5.45 -6.24 -7.43
C MET A 57 4.92 -6.29 -8.87
N ALA A 58 3.72 -5.77 -9.10
CA ALA A 58 3.10 -5.72 -10.41
C ALA A 58 3.81 -4.74 -11.37
N THR A 59 4.39 -3.66 -10.85
CA THR A 59 4.89 -2.54 -11.66
C THR A 59 6.41 -2.40 -11.68
N HIS A 60 7.12 -2.99 -10.73
CA HIS A 60 8.58 -2.89 -10.61
C HIS A 60 9.28 -4.22 -10.86
N ASP A 61 10.54 -4.16 -11.26
CA ASP A 61 11.45 -5.30 -11.39
C ASP A 61 12.09 -5.61 -10.03
N GLU A 62 12.16 -6.88 -9.65
CA GLU A 62 12.61 -7.29 -8.32
C GLU A 62 14.09 -7.00 -8.09
N LEU A 63 14.95 -7.23 -9.09
CA LEU A 63 16.39 -7.03 -8.99
C LEU A 63 16.78 -5.55 -8.95
N THR A 64 16.21 -4.76 -9.86
CA THR A 64 16.62 -3.37 -10.07
C THR A 64 15.80 -2.35 -9.30
N GLN A 65 14.59 -2.72 -8.87
CA GLN A 65 13.57 -1.81 -8.32
C GLN A 65 13.17 -0.67 -9.28
N LEU A 66 13.58 -0.71 -10.55
CA LEU A 66 13.04 0.15 -11.60
C LEU A 66 11.66 -0.37 -12.01
N TYR A 67 10.93 0.41 -12.83
CA TYR A 67 9.72 -0.12 -13.43
C TYR A 67 10.02 -1.35 -14.29
N ASN A 68 9.10 -2.30 -14.31
CA ASN A 68 9.23 -3.47 -15.18
C ASN A 68 8.78 -3.15 -16.61
N ARG A 69 9.07 -4.08 -17.51
CA ARG A 69 8.72 -3.99 -18.93
C ARG A 69 7.23 -3.73 -19.16
N ARG A 70 6.33 -4.35 -18.38
CA ARG A 70 4.89 -4.18 -18.54
C ARG A 70 4.46 -2.74 -18.26
N TYR A 71 4.87 -2.21 -17.11
CA TYR A 71 4.55 -0.83 -16.74
C TYR A 71 5.10 0.19 -17.75
N PHE A 72 6.31 -0.03 -18.25
CA PHE A 72 6.88 0.80 -19.31
C PHE A 72 5.97 0.88 -20.53
N TYR A 73 5.50 -0.25 -21.06
CA TYR A 73 4.65 -0.26 -22.24
C TYR A 73 3.31 0.43 -22.00
N GLU A 74 2.67 0.17 -20.86
CA GLU A 74 1.42 0.83 -20.48
C GLU A 74 1.60 2.35 -20.44
N ARG A 75 2.63 2.83 -19.73
CA ARG A 75 2.91 4.26 -19.62
C ARG A 75 3.35 4.88 -20.95
N PHE A 76 4.09 4.17 -21.77
CA PHE A 76 4.52 4.65 -23.09
C PHE A 76 3.34 4.86 -24.03
N GLN A 77 2.36 3.95 -24.03
CA GLN A 77 1.12 4.11 -24.81
C GLN A 77 0.30 5.32 -24.35
N GLU A 78 0.18 5.54 -23.04
CA GLU A 78 -0.47 6.73 -22.49
C GLU A 78 0.22 8.02 -22.93
N MET A 79 1.56 8.04 -22.89
CA MET A 79 2.36 9.20 -23.32
C MET A 79 2.17 9.49 -24.81
N LEU A 80 2.22 8.47 -25.67
CA LEU A 80 1.98 8.62 -27.10
C LEU A 80 0.57 9.16 -27.41
N ALA A 81 -0.46 8.70 -26.69
CA ALA A 81 -1.81 9.21 -26.84
C ALA A 81 -1.92 10.71 -26.50
N ARG A 82 -1.21 11.16 -25.45
CA ARG A 82 -1.18 12.57 -25.03
C ARG A 82 -0.47 13.46 -26.06
N ILE A 83 0.63 13.01 -26.65
CA ILE A 83 1.37 13.78 -27.67
C ILE A 83 0.53 14.04 -28.92
N ARG A 84 -0.46 13.19 -29.24
CA ARG A 84 -1.34 13.44 -30.39
C ARG A 84 -2.26 14.66 -30.19
N THR A 85 -2.47 15.06 -28.94
CA THR A 85 -3.37 16.16 -28.56
C THR A 85 -2.63 17.36 -27.94
N SER A 86 -1.48 17.15 -27.31
CA SER A 86 -0.59 18.21 -26.81
C SER A 86 0.63 18.37 -27.74
N LYS A 87 1.10 19.60 -28.00
CA LYS A 87 2.34 19.85 -28.80
C LYS A 87 3.63 19.45 -28.03
N GLN A 88 3.58 18.42 -27.21
CA GLN A 88 4.71 17.94 -26.42
C GLN A 88 5.52 16.90 -27.20
N SER A 89 6.81 16.82 -26.92
CA SER A 89 7.70 15.79 -27.44
C SER A 89 8.05 14.78 -26.35
N VAL A 90 8.36 13.56 -26.76
CA VAL A 90 8.89 12.50 -25.89
C VAL A 90 10.19 12.00 -26.51
N ALA A 91 11.18 11.75 -25.65
CA ALA A 91 12.41 11.08 -26.00
C ALA A 91 12.42 9.69 -25.36
N LEU A 92 12.97 8.71 -26.08
CA LEU A 92 13.19 7.36 -25.60
C LEU A 92 14.69 7.06 -25.66
N ILE A 93 15.23 6.54 -24.57
CA ILE A 93 16.61 6.09 -24.47
C ILE A 93 16.59 4.60 -24.16
N LEU A 94 17.25 3.80 -24.99
CA LEU A 94 17.50 2.39 -24.74
C LEU A 94 18.96 2.22 -24.34
N LEU A 95 19.19 1.61 -23.18
CA LEU A 95 20.52 1.37 -22.64
C LEU A 95 20.78 -0.14 -22.59
N ASP A 96 21.99 -0.55 -22.96
CA ASP A 96 22.47 -1.92 -22.83
C ASP A 96 23.76 -1.95 -21.99
N ILE A 97 23.99 -3.05 -21.27
CA ILE A 97 25.16 -3.20 -20.39
C ILE A 97 26.24 -3.98 -21.13
N ASP A 98 27.30 -3.28 -21.51
CA ASP A 98 28.45 -3.90 -22.16
C ASP A 98 29.19 -4.86 -21.20
N GLY A 99 29.55 -6.04 -21.69
CA GLY A 99 30.44 -6.97 -20.99
C GLY A 99 29.86 -7.71 -19.79
N LEU A 100 28.55 -7.60 -19.52
CA LEU A 100 27.89 -8.29 -18.40
C LEU A 100 28.12 -9.81 -18.41
N LYS A 101 28.10 -10.44 -19.60
CA LYS A 101 28.37 -11.88 -19.73
C LYS A 101 29.75 -12.27 -19.21
N LYS A 102 30.78 -11.48 -19.52
CA LYS A 102 32.15 -11.75 -19.05
C LYS A 102 32.23 -11.67 -17.52
N ILE A 103 31.52 -10.71 -16.92
CA ILE A 103 31.45 -10.58 -15.45
C ILE A 103 30.75 -11.80 -14.85
N ASN A 104 29.63 -12.25 -15.45
CA ASN A 104 28.92 -13.44 -14.99
C ASN A 104 29.78 -14.70 -15.10
N ASP A 105 30.54 -14.84 -16.20
CA ASP A 105 31.39 -16.01 -16.44
C ASP A 105 32.61 -16.03 -15.48
N GLU A 106 33.16 -14.86 -15.12
CA GLU A 106 34.36 -14.75 -14.28
C GLU A 106 34.04 -14.72 -12.77
N TYR A 107 32.92 -14.09 -12.37
CA TYR A 107 32.58 -13.84 -10.96
C TYR A 107 31.23 -14.44 -10.52
N GLY A 108 30.48 -15.04 -11.44
CA GLY A 108 29.17 -15.64 -11.19
C GLY A 108 28.00 -14.65 -11.30
N HIS A 109 26.81 -15.19 -11.54
CA HIS A 109 25.57 -14.43 -11.73
C HIS A 109 25.23 -13.50 -10.56
N THR A 110 25.50 -13.89 -9.31
CA THR A 110 25.23 -13.05 -8.15
C THR A 110 26.00 -11.72 -8.20
N VAL A 111 27.23 -11.72 -8.73
CA VAL A 111 28.02 -10.49 -8.89
C VAL A 111 27.48 -9.64 -10.03
N GLY A 112 27.05 -10.25 -11.13
CA GLY A 112 26.32 -9.58 -12.20
C GLY A 112 25.05 -8.90 -11.70
N ASP A 113 24.25 -9.59 -10.91
CA ASP A 113 23.02 -9.06 -10.31
C ASP A 113 23.28 -7.82 -9.45
N ILE A 114 24.34 -7.86 -8.64
CA ILE A 114 24.77 -6.71 -7.83
C ILE A 114 25.17 -5.52 -8.73
N MET A 115 25.89 -5.79 -9.82
CA MET A 115 26.28 -4.75 -10.79
C MET A 115 25.03 -4.12 -11.44
N ILE A 116 24.09 -4.94 -11.90
CA ILE A 116 22.82 -4.50 -12.51
C ILE A 116 22.02 -3.65 -11.52
N ALA A 117 21.87 -4.11 -10.28
CA ALA A 117 21.15 -3.37 -9.23
C ALA A 117 21.82 -2.02 -8.89
N ASN A 118 23.16 -1.97 -8.90
CA ASN A 118 23.89 -0.72 -8.69
C ASN A 118 23.73 0.25 -9.86
N LEU A 119 23.80 -0.24 -11.10
CA LEU A 119 23.56 0.60 -12.28
C LEU A 119 22.14 1.18 -12.27
N ALA A 120 21.15 0.35 -11.95
CA ALA A 120 19.76 0.78 -11.81
C ALA A 120 19.60 1.91 -10.78
N ARG A 121 20.26 1.79 -9.61
CA ARG A 121 20.26 2.84 -8.59
C ARG A 121 20.89 4.14 -9.09
N VAL A 122 21.96 4.06 -9.90
CA VAL A 122 22.57 5.23 -10.52
C VAL A 122 21.60 5.88 -11.51
N ILE A 123 20.93 5.09 -12.36
CA ILE A 123 19.93 5.59 -13.31
C ILE A 123 18.81 6.30 -12.56
N ASP A 124 18.19 5.65 -11.58
CA ASP A 124 17.07 6.19 -10.80
C ASP A 124 17.40 7.54 -10.16
N LYS A 125 18.60 7.65 -9.57
CA LYS A 125 19.08 8.89 -8.95
C LYS A 125 19.26 10.05 -9.94
N HIS A 126 19.50 9.76 -11.21
CA HIS A 126 19.74 10.77 -12.25
C HIS A 126 18.53 10.98 -13.16
N THR A 127 17.46 10.20 -12.99
CA THR A 127 16.18 10.41 -13.66
C THR A 127 15.28 11.37 -12.90
N ARG A 128 14.53 12.21 -13.62
CA ARG A 128 13.58 13.14 -12.99
C ARG A 128 12.33 12.37 -12.60
N THR A 129 11.55 12.93 -11.68
CA THR A 129 10.25 12.37 -11.25
C THR A 129 9.24 12.21 -12.39
N SER A 130 9.38 13.01 -13.46
CA SER A 130 8.55 12.91 -14.67
C SER A 130 8.96 11.78 -15.62
N ASP A 131 10.18 11.27 -15.47
CA ASP A 131 10.76 10.31 -16.39
C ASP A 131 10.41 8.89 -15.94
N VAL A 132 10.47 7.94 -16.87
CA VAL A 132 10.15 6.53 -16.61
C VAL A 132 11.40 5.70 -16.87
N ALA A 133 12.09 5.32 -15.81
CA ALA A 133 13.20 4.36 -15.86
C ALA A 133 12.66 2.94 -15.70
N ALA A 134 12.94 2.07 -16.67
CA ALA A 134 12.43 0.70 -16.65
C ALA A 134 13.45 -0.33 -17.15
N ARG A 135 13.40 -1.53 -16.57
CA ARG A 135 14.15 -2.70 -17.05
C ARG A 135 13.32 -3.46 -18.09
N LEU A 136 13.83 -3.52 -19.32
CA LEU A 136 13.16 -4.20 -20.44
C LEU A 136 13.68 -5.63 -20.69
N GLY A 137 14.94 -5.91 -20.34
CA GLY A 137 15.57 -7.22 -20.50
C GLY A 137 15.37 -8.12 -19.28
N GLY A 138 15.23 -9.43 -19.53
CA GLY A 138 14.93 -10.43 -18.49
C GLY A 138 15.11 -11.86 -18.98
N ASP A 139 16.31 -12.16 -19.48
CA ASP A 139 16.91 -13.50 -19.42
C ASP A 139 18.18 -13.41 -18.55
#